data_AF-A0A3N1JI96-F1
#
_entry.id   AF-A0A3N1JI96-F1
#
_cell.length_a   1.000
_cell.length_b   1.000
_cell.length_c   1.000
_cell.angle_alpha   90.00
_cell.angle_beta   90.00
_cell.angle_gamma   90.00
#
_symmetry.space_group_name_H-M   'P 1'
#
loop_
_entity.id
_entity.type
_entity.pdbx_description
1 polymer ?
#
loop_
_entity_poly.entity_id
_entity_poly.type
_entity_poly.pdbx_seq_one_letter_code
_entity_poly.pdbx_strand_id
1 'polypeptide(L)'
;MASVAILVGTVALFGWRVRNPAWVRDAQLTQNASPVISLLMLVFGVLVVAVVLALGIFWVATEHGVVGWVMVCVAATGLVHVWVNVWIRRRPLL
;
A
#
# COMPACT_ATOMS: atom_id res chain seq x y z
N MET A 1 -12.95 -3.52 -14.56
CA MET A 1 -13.86 -2.97 -13.53
C MET A 1 -13.54 -3.48 -12.12
N ALA A 2 -13.41 -4.79 -11.90
CA ALA A 2 -13.10 -5.34 -10.56
C ALA A 2 -11.81 -4.76 -9.93
N SER A 3 -10.71 -4.63 -10.70
CA SER A 3 -9.44 -4.07 -10.20
C SER A 3 -9.55 -2.62 -9.70
N VAL A 4 -10.30 -1.78 -10.43
CA VAL A 4 -10.56 -0.39 -10.04
C VAL A 4 -11.44 -0.33 -8.80
N ALA A 5 -12.46 -1.19 -8.70
CA ALA A 5 -13.30 -1.28 -7.51
C ALA A 5 -12.50 -1.71 -6.27
N ILE A 6 -11.57 -2.66 -6.42
CA ILE A 6 -10.65 -3.06 -5.35
C ILE A 6 -9.76 -1.89 -4.92
N LEU A 7 -9.20 -1.13 -5.88
CA LEU A 7 -8.39 0.05 -5.59
C LEU A 7 -9.19 1.10 -4.80
N VAL A 8 -10.36 1.49 -5.33
CA VAL A 8 -11.22 2.50 -4.68
C VAL A 8 -11.70 2.01 -3.31
N GLY A 9 -12.10 0.75 -3.20
CA GLY A 9 -12.50 0.13 -1.93
C GLY A 9 -11.36 0.11 -0.92
N THR A 10 -10.12 -0.15 -1.35
CA THR A 10 -8.94 -0.10 -0.48
C THR A 10 -8.68 1.31 0.02
N VAL A 11 -8.72 2.30 -0.87
CA VAL A 11 -8.55 3.71 -0.50
C VAL A 11 -9.62 4.15 0.49
N ALA A 12 -10.89 3.81 0.23
CA ALA A 12 -12.01 4.14 1.10
C ALA A 12 -11.88 3.46 2.47
N LEU A 13 -11.51 2.17 2.50
CA LEU A 13 -11.29 1.42 3.73
C LEU A 13 -10.19 2.06 4.58
N PHE A 14 -9.04 2.40 3.98
CA PHE A 14 -7.98 3.09 4.71
C PHE A 14 -8.39 4.48 5.16
N GLY A 15 -9.06 5.25 4.29
CA GLY A 15 -9.60 6.56 4.64
C GLY A 15 -10.58 6.53 5.82
N TRP A 16 -11.33 5.45 5.96
CA TRP A 16 -12.18 5.20 7.13
C TRP A 16 -11.36 4.74 8.36
N ARG A 17 -10.43 3.80 8.18
CA ARG A 17 -9.58 3.26 9.27
C ARG A 17 -8.71 4.31 9.94
N VAL A 18 -8.11 5.22 9.17
CA VAL A 18 -7.24 6.29 9.73
C VAL A 18 -8.00 7.28 10.62
N ARG A 19 -9.34 7.30 10.56
CA ARG A 19 -10.18 8.11 11.46
C ARG A 19 -10.40 7.44 12.81
N ASN A 20 -10.12 6.14 12.95
CA ASN A 20 -10.25 5.42 14.21
C ASN A 20 -8.93 5.50 15.01
N PRO A 21 -8.88 6.27 16.12
CA PRO A 21 -7.64 6.49 16.87
C PRO A 21 -7.13 5.22 17.55
N ALA A 22 -8.02 4.30 17.95
CA ALA A 22 -7.61 3.03 18.54
C ALA A 22 -6.85 2.16 17.52
N TRP A 23 -7.37 2.08 16.29
CA TRP A 23 -6.70 1.35 15.21
C TRP A 23 -5.33 1.94 14.87
N VAL A 24 -5.20 3.27 14.80
CA VAL A 24 -3.92 3.94 14.54
C VAL A 24 -2.91 3.63 15.65
N ARG A 25 -3.33 3.72 16.91
CA ARG A 25 -2.49 3.41 18.07
C ARG A 25 -2.02 1.96 18.05
N ASP A 26 -2.90 1.00 17.79
CA ASP A 26 -2.54 -0.41 17.75
C ASP A 26 -1.55 -0.72 16.61
N ALA A 27 -1.73 -0.07 15.46
CA ALA A 27 -0.78 -0.14 14.36
C ALA A 27 0.59 0.47 14.72
N GLN A 28 0.62 1.60 15.43
CA GLN A 28 1.87 2.18 15.94
C GLN A 28 2.56 1.25 16.93
N LEU A 29 1.82 0.66 17.88
CA LEU A 29 2.37 -0.29 18.85
C LEU A 29 2.98 -1.50 18.15
N THR A 30 2.30 -2.03 17.13
CA THR A 30 2.81 -3.15 16.32
C THR A 30 4.11 -2.78 15.61
N GLN A 31 4.18 -1.59 15.00
CA GLN A 31 5.38 -1.11 14.31
C GLN A 31 6.56 -0.86 15.26
N ASN A 32 6.29 -0.47 16.50
CA ASN A 32 7.32 -0.17 17.51
C ASN A 32 7.73 -1.40 18.34
N ALA A 33 6.89 -2.43 18.43
CA ALA A 33 7.24 -3.69 19.11
C ALA A 33 8.41 -4.40 18.43
N SER A 34 8.52 -4.30 17.09
CA SER A 34 9.69 -4.76 16.35
C SER A 34 10.03 -3.78 15.21
N PRO A 35 10.81 -2.72 15.52
CA PRO A 35 11.03 -1.62 14.58
C PRO A 35 11.83 -2.03 13.35
N VAL A 36 12.76 -2.98 13.51
CA VAL A 36 13.59 -3.52 12.42
C VAL A 36 12.77 -4.40 11.50
N ILE A 37 12.01 -5.37 12.04
CA ILE A 37 11.18 -6.26 11.22
C ILE A 37 10.11 -5.46 10.48
N SER A 38 9.47 -4.50 11.17
CA SER A 38 8.48 -3.62 10.55
C SER A 38 9.08 -2.76 9.43
N LEU A 39 10.32 -2.29 9.59
CA LEU A 39 11.03 -1.55 8.54
C LEU A 39 11.39 -2.46 7.37
N LEU A 40 11.91 -3.66 7.63
CA LEU A 40 12.22 -4.64 6.59
C LEU A 40 10.97 -4.98 5.78
N MET A 41 9.84 -5.27 6.43
CA MET A 41 8.57 -5.56 5.77
C MET A 41 8.09 -4.38 4.94
N LEU A 42 8.28 -3.14 5.42
CA LEU A 42 7.97 -1.94 4.65
C LEU A 42 8.84 -1.83 3.39
N VAL A 43 10.17 -2.04 3.51
CA VAL A 43 11.09 -2.00 2.36
C VAL A 43 10.75 -3.09 1.35
N PHE A 44 10.52 -4.33 1.81
CA PHE A 44 10.09 -5.42 0.93
C PHE A 44 8.77 -5.10 0.24
N GLY A 45 7.79 -4.53 0.96
CA GLY A 45 6.54 -4.08 0.39
C GLY A 45 6.74 -3.03 -0.71
N VAL A 46 7.58 -2.03 -0.48
CA VAL A 46 7.94 -1.01 -1.49
C VAL A 46 8.57 -1.63 -2.72
N LEU A 47 9.52 -2.56 -2.53
CA LEU A 47 10.20 -3.23 -3.64
C LEU A 47 9.23 -4.04 -4.49
N VAL A 48 8.34 -4.83 -3.85
CA VAL A 48 7.32 -5.62 -4.56
C VAL A 48 6.38 -4.70 -5.34
N VAL A 49 5.91 -3.61 -4.73
CA VAL A 49 5.05 -2.63 -5.39
C VAL A 49 5.74 -1.98 -6.60
N ALA A 50 7.01 -1.62 -6.47
CA ALA A 50 7.80 -1.03 -7.55
C ALA A 50 7.97 -2.02 -8.72
N VAL A 51 8.27 -3.29 -8.44
CA VAL A 51 8.38 -4.34 -9.46
C VAL A 51 7.05 -4.55 -10.18
N VAL A 52 5.95 -4.65 -9.43
CA VAL A 52 4.61 -4.82 -10.03
C VAL A 52 4.23 -3.63 -10.89
N LEU A 53 4.56 -2.41 -10.45
CA LEU A 53 4.32 -1.20 -11.24
C LEU A 53 5.13 -1.18 -12.54
N ALA A 54 6.43 -1.48 -12.47
CA ALA A 54 7.31 -1.52 -13.63
C ALA A 54 6.83 -2.56 -14.66
N LEU A 55 6.45 -3.75 -14.19
CA LEU A 55 5.83 -4.76 -15.03
C LEU A 55 4.50 -4.25 -15.61
N GLY A 56 3.63 -3.66 -14.81
CA GLY A 56 2.36 -3.11 -15.29
C GLY A 56 2.55 -2.11 -16.42
N ILE A 57 3.48 -1.16 -16.27
CA ILE A 57 3.81 -0.17 -17.31
C ILE A 57 4.36 -0.86 -18.57
N PHE A 58 5.28 -1.83 -18.41
CA PHE A 58 5.82 -2.59 -19.53
C PHE A 58 4.72 -3.31 -20.33
N TRP A 59 3.79 -3.98 -19.64
CA TRP A 59 2.67 -4.69 -20.27
C TRP A 59 1.64 -3.74 -20.92
N VAL A 60 1.43 -2.55 -20.36
CA VAL A 60 0.64 -1.49 -21.04
C VAL A 60 1.32 -1.06 -22.35
N ALA A 61 2.65 -0.94 -22.35
CA ALA A 61 3.41 -0.51 -23.53
C ALA A 61 3.48 -1.59 -24.63
N THR A 62 3.40 -2.87 -24.30
CA THR A 62 3.49 -4.00 -25.25
C THR A 62 2.13 -4.53 -25.72
N GLU A 63 1.12 -3.65 -25.83
CA GLU A 63 -0.25 -3.95 -26.32
C GLU A 63 -1.09 -4.90 -25.44
N HIS A 64 -0.57 -5.34 -24.30
CA HIS A 64 -1.31 -6.13 -23.31
C HIS A 64 -2.00 -5.23 -22.27
N GLY A 65 -2.71 -4.22 -22.75
CA GLY A 65 -3.24 -3.11 -21.94
C GLY A 65 -4.09 -3.56 -20.75
N VAL A 66 -4.92 -4.60 -20.90
CA VAL A 66 -5.78 -5.08 -19.81
C VAL A 66 -4.95 -5.62 -18.63
N VAL A 67 -3.97 -6.48 -18.91
CA VAL A 67 -3.09 -7.06 -17.87
C VAL A 67 -2.23 -5.96 -17.24
N GLY A 68 -1.67 -5.08 -18.07
CA GLY A 68 -0.89 -3.94 -17.61
C GLY A 68 -1.68 -3.03 -16.65
N TRP A 69 -2.91 -2.65 -17.01
CA TRP A 69 -3.77 -1.83 -16.15
C TRP A 69 -4.17 -2.52 -14.86
N VAL A 70 -4.40 -3.84 -14.86
CA VAL A 70 -4.64 -4.61 -13.63
C VAL A 70 -3.42 -4.53 -12.71
N MET A 71 -2.21 -4.74 -13.25
CA MET A 71 -0.97 -4.65 -12.46
C MET A 71 -0.75 -3.23 -11.92
N VAL A 72 -1.03 -2.19 -12.71
CA VAL A 72 -0.97 -0.78 -12.25
C VAL A 72 -1.96 -0.53 -11.11
N CYS A 73 -3.19 -1.04 -11.19
CA CYS A 73 -4.17 -0.90 -10.11
C CYS A 73 -3.72 -1.64 -8.83
N VAL A 74 -3.13 -2.82 -8.97
CA VAL A 74 -2.56 -3.58 -7.84
C VAL A 74 -1.40 -2.82 -7.21
N ALA A 75 -0.49 -2.27 -8.03
CA ALA A 75 0.61 -1.44 -7.54
C ALA A 75 0.09 -0.18 -6.81
N ALA A 76 -0.91 0.51 -7.37
CA ALA A 76 -1.54 1.65 -6.71
C ALA A 76 -2.15 1.27 -5.35
N THR A 77 -2.78 0.10 -5.26
CA THR A 77 -3.32 -0.44 -4.01
C THR A 77 -2.21 -0.68 -2.99
N GLY A 78 -1.09 -1.26 -3.42
CA GLY A 78 0.09 -1.43 -2.58
C GLY A 78 0.73 -0.11 -2.13
N LEU A 79 0.77 0.90 -3.00
CA LEU A 79 1.25 2.25 -2.65
C LEU A 79 0.41 2.87 -1.53
N VAL A 80 -0.91 2.68 -1.52
CA VAL A 80 -1.79 3.15 -0.44
C VAL A 80 -1.39 2.51 0.90
N HIS A 81 -1.11 1.20 0.90
CA HIS A 81 -0.65 0.49 2.11
C HIS A 81 0.70 1.02 2.61
N VAL A 82 1.66 1.19 1.71
CA VAL A 82 2.98 1.77 2.02
C VAL A 82 2.83 3.18 2.60
N TRP A 83 2.03 4.02 1.94
CA TRP A 83 1.78 5.39 2.37
C TRP A 83 1.20 5.46 3.77
N VAL A 84 0.17 4.65 4.06
CA VAL A 84 -0.45 4.59 5.39
C VAL A 84 0.58 4.14 6.43
N ASN A 85 1.39 3.11 6.15
CA ASN A 85 2.42 2.65 7.08
C ASN A 85 3.47 3.73 7.38
N VAL A 86 3.93 4.45 6.35
CA VAL A 86 4.88 5.57 6.51
C VAL A 86 4.24 6.70 7.30
N TRP A 87 2.99 7.05 7.03
CA TRP A 87 2.26 8.10 7.73
C TRP A 87 2.07 7.77 9.22
N ILE A 88 1.68 6.53 9.54
CA ILE A 88 1.57 6.04 10.93
C ILE A 88 2.93 6.13 11.65
N ARG A 89 4.01 5.67 11.00
CA ARG A 89 5.37 5.71 11.56
C ARG A 89 5.89 7.14 11.80
N ARG A 90 5.46 8.11 10.98
CA ARG A 90 5.84 9.54 11.13
C ARG A 90 5.08 10.26 12.24
N ARG A 91 3.98 9.70 12.75
CA ARG A 91 3.24 10.32 13.86
C ARG A 91 4.05 10.19 15.15
N PRO A 92 4.04 11.23 16.01
CA PRO A 92 4.64 11.14 17.33
C PRO A 92 3.95 10.04 18.13
N LEU A 93 4.74 9.35 18.96
CA LEU A 93 4.21 8.45 19.98
C LEU A 93 3.46 9.31 21.00
N LEU A 94 2.14 9.15 21.07
CA LEU A 94 1.29 9.70 22.13
C LEU A 94 1.26 8.73 23.31
#